data_AF-Q5C380-F1
#
_entry.id   AF-Q5C380-F1
#
_cell.length_a   1.000
_cell.length_b   1.000
_cell.length_c   1.000
_cell.angle_alpha   90.00
_cell.angle_beta   90.00
_cell.angle_gamma   90.00
#
_symmetry.space_group_name_H-M   'P 1'
#
loop_
_entity.id
_entity.type
_entity.pdbx_description
1 polymer ?
#
loop_
_entity_poly.entity_id
_entity_poly.type
_entity_poly.pdbx_seq_one_letter_code
_entity_poly.pdbx_strand_id
1 'polypeptide(L)'
;FTLLQAVNAHCFSALLSLTPDKFKLILDSVIWAIKHTMRQVSETGLNILHTMLVNMSSANSEKRQVFFKTFFMDILQHMFAVITDRSQTGNLTLQSSLLAYMFKIVENDIITVPLGDAPESTTVQSSKVNVQYVHQSLSQLLKQVFPHLQDTQIRVFIDGLFSFDQDVAAFREHVRDFLVQIREVAGEDLSDLYLEEREAEIAQAQAAKLRRQACVPGILGPHEVDMCD
;
A
#
# COMPACT_ATOMS: atom_id res chain seq x y z
N PHE A 1 17.01 -17.49 -0.04
CA PHE A 1 16.27 -16.36 0.57
C PHE A 1 16.53 -16.19 2.07
N THR A 2 16.72 -17.25 2.86
CA THR A 2 16.99 -17.15 4.31
C THR A 2 18.19 -16.26 4.66
N LEU A 3 19.29 -16.32 3.90
CA LEU A 3 20.43 -15.41 4.08
C LEU A 3 20.01 -13.94 3.91
N LEU A 4 19.28 -13.63 2.84
CA LEU A 4 18.82 -12.28 2.57
C LEU A 4 17.85 -11.78 3.66
N GLN A 5 16.98 -12.66 4.18
CA GLN A 5 16.12 -12.35 5.32
C GLN A 5 16.93 -11.98 6.56
N ALA A 6 17.95 -12.77 6.90
CA ALA A 6 18.82 -12.49 8.04
C ALA A 6 19.62 -11.19 7.86
N VAL A 7 20.19 -10.96 6.68
CA VAL A 7 20.92 -9.72 6.37
C VAL A 7 20.00 -8.50 6.44
N ASN A 8 18.77 -8.61 5.93
CA ASN A 8 17.79 -7.53 5.99
C ASN A 8 17.36 -7.23 7.44
N ALA A 9 17.18 -8.26 8.27
CA ALA A 9 16.75 -8.10 9.66
C ALA A 9 17.86 -7.58 10.60
N HIS A 10 19.10 -8.03 10.41
CA HIS A 10 20.19 -7.77 11.37
C HIS A 10 21.27 -6.82 10.86
N CYS A 11 21.39 -6.67 9.54
CA CYS A 11 22.48 -5.94 8.89
C CYS A 11 21.97 -4.94 7.85
N PHE A 12 20.80 -4.33 8.06
CA PHE A 12 20.18 -3.45 7.07
C PHE A 12 21.08 -2.30 6.61
N SER A 13 21.89 -1.74 7.51
CA SER A 13 22.88 -0.69 7.18
C SER A 13 23.85 -1.13 6.08
N ALA A 14 24.24 -2.42 6.04
CA ALA A 14 25.10 -2.97 5.00
C ALA A 14 24.39 -3.07 3.63
N LEU A 15 23.07 -3.26 3.61
CA LEU A 15 22.28 -3.19 2.38
C LEU A 15 22.21 -1.74 1.87
N LEU A 16 22.08 -0.76 2.77
CA LEU A 16 22.02 0.67 2.43
C LEU A 16 23.35 1.26 1.94
N SER A 17 24.46 0.55 2.10
CA SER A 17 25.77 0.94 1.57
C SER A 17 26.04 0.33 0.19
N LEU A 18 25.14 -0.50 -0.34
CA LEU A 18 25.22 -0.98 -1.72
C LEU A 18 24.92 0.13 -2.72
N THR A 19 25.44 -0.03 -3.92
CA THR A 19 25.08 0.83 -5.06
C THR A 19 23.62 0.59 -5.45
N PRO A 20 22.93 1.60 -6.04
CA PRO A 20 21.54 1.47 -6.45
C PRO A 20 21.27 0.24 -7.34
N ASP A 21 22.16 -0.06 -8.29
CA ASP A 21 22.03 -1.22 -9.18
C ASP A 21 22.03 -2.56 -8.43
N LYS A 22 22.91 -2.69 -7.43
CA LYS A 22 22.98 -3.90 -6.60
C LYS A 22 21.75 -4.01 -5.70
N PHE A 23 21.27 -2.90 -5.17
CA PHE A 23 20.04 -2.87 -4.39
C PHE A 23 18.84 -3.28 -5.24
N LYS A 24 18.77 -2.79 -6.49
CA LYS A 24 17.73 -3.19 -7.45
C LYS A 24 17.74 -4.70 -7.69
N LEU A 25 18.90 -5.31 -7.92
CA LEU A 25 18.98 -6.78 -8.08
C LEU A 25 18.46 -7.55 -6.86
N ILE A 26 18.73 -7.04 -5.65
CA ILE A 26 18.18 -7.62 -4.42
C ILE A 26 16.66 -7.50 -4.42
N LEU A 27 16.11 -6.33 -4.72
CA LEU A 27 14.67 -6.10 -4.78
C LEU A 27 14.00 -6.99 -5.84
N ASP A 28 14.58 -7.07 -7.04
CA ASP A 28 14.10 -7.93 -8.13
C ASP A 28 14.08 -9.41 -7.70
N SER A 29 15.09 -9.87 -6.95
CA SER A 29 15.12 -11.23 -6.40
C SER A 29 14.01 -11.47 -5.36
N VAL A 30 13.67 -10.46 -4.56
CA VAL A 30 12.58 -10.52 -3.57
C VAL A 30 11.23 -10.56 -4.29
N ILE A 31 11.03 -9.71 -5.31
CA ILE A 31 9.83 -9.73 -6.15
C ILE A 31 9.66 -11.10 -6.82
N TRP A 32 10.75 -11.68 -7.33
CA TRP A 32 10.74 -13.02 -7.90
C TRP A 32 10.30 -14.07 -6.88
N ALA A 33 10.82 -14.00 -5.64
CA ALA A 33 10.40 -14.90 -4.57
C ALA A 33 8.91 -14.77 -4.25
N ILE A 34 8.37 -13.54 -4.18
CA ILE A 34 6.95 -13.28 -3.91
C ILE A 34 6.06 -13.94 -4.97
N LYS A 35 6.46 -13.88 -6.24
CA LYS A 35 5.75 -14.48 -7.38
C LYS A 35 5.92 -16.00 -7.49
N HIS A 36 6.70 -16.62 -6.60
CA HIS A 36 7.01 -18.04 -6.67
C HIS A 36 5.77 -18.90 -6.38
N THR A 37 5.65 -20.05 -7.06
CA THR A 37 4.50 -20.98 -6.90
C THR A 37 4.52 -21.74 -5.57
N MET A 38 5.71 -22.09 -5.06
CA MET A 38 5.87 -22.63 -3.71
C MET A 38 5.52 -21.58 -2.64
N ARG A 39 4.45 -21.85 -1.88
CA ARG A 39 3.92 -20.96 -0.83
C ARG A 39 4.96 -20.46 0.15
N GLN A 40 5.84 -21.34 0.66
CA GLN A 40 6.86 -20.99 1.65
C GLN A 40 7.89 -19.99 1.09
N VAL A 41 8.24 -20.10 -0.20
CA VAL A 41 9.16 -19.18 -0.86
C VAL A 41 8.50 -17.81 -1.04
N SER A 42 7.24 -17.80 -1.50
CA SER A 42 6.43 -16.57 -1.59
C SER A 42 6.27 -15.89 -0.24
N GLU A 43 5.94 -16.64 0.81
CA GLU A 43 5.84 -16.16 2.18
C GLU A 43 7.17 -15.56 2.68
N THR A 44 8.28 -16.24 2.42
CA THR A 44 9.62 -15.71 2.75
C THR A 44 9.88 -14.39 2.01
N GLY A 45 9.54 -14.30 0.73
CA GLY A 45 9.66 -13.08 -0.06
C GLY A 45 8.84 -11.92 0.50
N LEU A 46 7.57 -12.17 0.86
CA LEU A 46 6.66 -11.19 1.46
C LEU A 46 7.21 -10.67 2.80
N ASN A 47 7.70 -11.57 3.65
CA ASN A 47 8.31 -11.21 4.93
C ASN A 47 9.59 -10.39 4.77
N ILE A 48 10.45 -10.74 3.80
CA ILE A 48 11.65 -9.96 3.48
C ILE A 48 11.25 -8.55 3.05
N LEU A 49 10.32 -8.43 2.09
CA LEU A 49 9.89 -7.12 1.59
C LEU A 49 9.26 -6.27 2.69
N HIS A 50 8.37 -6.85 3.51
CA HIS A 50 7.76 -6.14 4.63
C HIS A 50 8.83 -5.59 5.59
N THR A 51 9.76 -6.45 6.01
CA THR A 51 10.87 -6.03 6.90
C THR A 51 11.74 -4.95 6.25
N MET A 52 11.98 -5.06 4.94
CA MET A 52 12.77 -4.08 4.18
C MET A 52 12.10 -2.70 4.16
N LEU A 53 10.78 -2.64 3.93
CA LEU A 53 10.03 -1.38 3.94
C LEU A 53 9.99 -0.75 5.33
N VAL A 54 9.84 -1.56 6.40
CA VAL A 54 9.87 -1.10 7.80
C VAL A 54 11.26 -0.57 8.20
N ASN A 55 12.32 -1.25 7.76
CA ASN A 55 13.67 -0.79 8.03
C ASN A 55 13.99 0.49 7.24
N MET A 56 13.51 0.60 5.99
CA MET A 56 13.71 1.79 5.16
C MET A 56 12.94 3.01 5.68
N SER A 57 11.71 2.84 6.17
CA SER A 57 10.95 3.94 6.78
C SER A 57 11.63 4.52 8.01
N SER A 58 12.42 3.69 8.72
CA SER A 58 13.20 4.07 9.91
C SER A 58 14.63 4.54 9.59
N ALA A 59 15.07 4.44 8.34
CA ALA A 59 16.41 4.81 7.92
C ALA A 59 16.59 6.34 7.78
N ASN A 60 17.83 6.77 7.53
CA ASN A 60 18.18 8.16 7.26
C ASN A 60 17.26 8.78 6.21
N SER A 61 16.80 10.02 6.47
CA SER A 61 15.75 10.65 5.67
C SER A 61 16.07 10.70 4.17
N GLU A 62 17.31 11.07 3.80
CA GLU A 62 17.70 11.17 2.39
C GLU A 62 17.64 9.82 1.65
N LYS A 63 18.27 8.77 2.19
CA LYS A 63 18.27 7.43 1.59
C LYS A 63 16.86 6.86 1.48
N ARG A 64 16.04 7.09 2.50
CA ARG A 64 14.62 6.72 2.54
C ARG A 64 13.85 7.36 1.39
N GLN A 65 14.00 8.67 1.20
CA GLN A 65 13.30 9.38 0.13
C GLN A 65 13.74 8.92 -1.27
N VAL A 66 15.06 8.75 -1.48
CA VAL A 66 15.59 8.23 -2.77
C VAL A 66 15.04 6.84 -3.06
N PHE A 67 15.01 5.96 -2.06
CA PHE A 67 14.46 4.61 -2.20
C PHE A 67 12.99 4.64 -2.61
N PHE A 68 12.15 5.34 -1.86
CA PHE A 68 10.71 5.35 -2.14
C PHE A 68 10.39 6.03 -3.47
N LYS A 69 11.08 7.11 -3.83
CA LYS A 69 10.94 7.72 -5.16
C LYS A 69 11.27 6.74 -6.29
N THR A 70 12.29 5.90 -6.11
CA THR A 70 12.78 4.99 -7.15
C THR A 70 11.95 3.72 -7.27
N PHE A 71 11.54 3.13 -6.14
CA PHE A 71 11.02 1.76 -6.11
C PHE A 71 9.58 1.62 -5.63
N PHE A 72 8.97 2.64 -5.00
CA PHE A 72 7.66 2.47 -4.36
C PHE A 72 6.57 2.04 -5.34
N MET A 73 6.44 2.73 -6.47
CA MET A 73 5.40 2.43 -7.46
C MET A 73 5.64 1.09 -8.15
N ASP A 74 6.89 0.72 -8.40
CA ASP A 74 7.26 -0.57 -8.98
C ASP A 74 6.89 -1.73 -8.05
N ILE A 75 7.23 -1.60 -6.76
CA ILE A 75 6.83 -2.56 -5.71
C ILE A 75 5.30 -2.65 -5.65
N LEU A 76 4.60 -1.52 -5.66
CA LEU A 76 3.13 -1.47 -5.55
C LEU A 76 2.47 -2.21 -6.71
N GLN A 77 2.92 -1.95 -7.95
CA GLN A 77 2.44 -2.64 -9.15
C GLN A 77 2.68 -4.14 -9.07
N HIS A 78 3.86 -4.57 -8.64
CA HIS A 78 4.15 -6.00 -8.46
C HIS A 78 3.28 -6.65 -7.39
N MET A 79 2.97 -5.94 -6.30
CA MET A 79 2.06 -6.45 -5.27
C MET A 79 0.63 -6.60 -5.79
N PHE A 80 0.14 -5.64 -6.59
CA PHE A 80 -1.17 -5.76 -7.24
C PHE A 80 -1.22 -6.90 -8.26
N ALA A 81 -0.16 -7.09 -9.04
CA ALA A 81 -0.05 -8.23 -9.95
C ALA A 81 -0.11 -9.57 -9.21
N VAL A 82 0.50 -9.66 -8.02
CA VAL A 82 0.49 -10.88 -7.19
C VAL A 82 -0.87 -11.12 -6.54
N ILE A 83 -1.49 -10.08 -5.95
CA ILE A 83 -2.74 -10.24 -5.20
C ILE A 83 -3.93 -10.55 -6.10
N THR A 84 -3.90 -10.06 -7.35
CA THR A 84 -4.93 -10.33 -8.36
C THR A 84 -4.72 -11.65 -9.11
N ASP A 85 -3.57 -12.32 -8.93
CA ASP A 85 -3.29 -13.64 -9.51
C ASP A 85 -4.05 -14.74 -8.77
N ARG A 86 -4.84 -15.51 -9.53
CA ARG A 86 -5.65 -16.63 -9.02
C ARG A 86 -4.80 -17.76 -8.42
N SER A 87 -3.54 -17.87 -8.82
CA SER A 87 -2.62 -18.91 -8.35
C SER A 87 -1.98 -18.59 -7.00
N GLN A 88 -2.08 -17.34 -6.52
CA GLN A 88 -1.35 -16.82 -5.36
C GLN A 88 -2.22 -16.55 -4.12
N THR A 89 -3.31 -17.30 -3.94
CA THR A 89 -4.29 -17.09 -2.85
C THR A 89 -3.81 -17.49 -1.46
N GLY A 90 -2.77 -18.33 -1.37
CA GLY A 90 -2.31 -18.93 -0.11
C GLY A 90 -1.73 -17.95 0.92
N ASN A 91 -1.38 -16.73 0.51
CA ASN A 91 -0.70 -15.74 1.35
C ASN A 91 -1.47 -14.41 1.47
N LEU A 92 -2.79 -14.42 1.25
CA LEU A 92 -3.62 -13.19 1.21
C LEU A 92 -3.47 -12.32 2.47
N THR A 93 -3.37 -12.92 3.66
CA THR A 93 -3.16 -12.16 4.91
C THR A 93 -1.84 -11.38 4.89
N LEU A 94 -0.74 -12.00 4.45
CA LEU A 94 0.57 -11.32 4.38
C LEU A 94 0.60 -10.29 3.26
N GLN A 95 0.01 -10.59 2.11
CA GLN A 95 -0.13 -9.64 1.00
C GLN A 95 -0.95 -8.41 1.42
N SER A 96 -2.06 -8.62 2.13
CA SER A 96 -2.92 -7.56 2.65
C SER A 96 -2.19 -6.72 3.70
N SER A 97 -1.48 -7.36 4.63
CA SER A 97 -0.66 -6.66 5.63
C SER A 97 0.42 -5.79 4.99
N LEU A 98 1.08 -6.30 3.95
CA LEU A 98 2.12 -5.57 3.23
C LEU A 98 1.53 -4.39 2.46
N LEU A 99 0.43 -4.57 1.73
CA LEU A 99 -0.24 -3.48 1.02
C LEU A 99 -0.75 -2.42 2.01
N ALA A 100 -1.42 -2.82 3.10
CA ALA A 100 -1.87 -1.90 4.14
C ALA A 100 -0.70 -1.05 4.68
N TYR A 101 0.46 -1.67 4.90
CA TYR A 101 1.67 -0.94 5.28
C TYR A 101 2.12 0.06 4.20
N MET A 102 2.09 -0.32 2.92
CA MET A 102 2.45 0.57 1.81
C MET A 102 1.53 1.79 1.72
N PHE A 103 0.21 1.63 1.88
CA PHE A 103 -0.73 2.75 1.89
C PHE A 103 -0.52 3.63 3.13
N LYS A 104 -0.31 3.02 4.30
CA LYS A 104 -0.03 3.71 5.55
C LYS A 104 1.19 4.63 5.47
N ILE A 105 2.29 4.21 4.84
CA ILE A 105 3.50 5.05 4.74
C ILE A 105 3.33 6.24 3.77
N VAL A 106 2.44 6.12 2.78
CA VAL A 106 2.08 7.24 1.89
C VAL A 106 1.27 8.28 2.65
N GLU A 107 0.29 7.84 3.43
CA GLU A 107 -0.60 8.76 4.15
C GLU A 107 0.09 9.49 5.32
N ASN A 108 0.98 8.81 6.05
CA ASN A 108 1.63 9.36 7.25
C ASN A 108 2.94 10.14 6.96
N ASP A 109 3.09 10.72 5.76
CA ASP A 109 4.23 11.56 5.38
C ASP A 109 5.63 10.90 5.57
N ILE A 110 5.71 9.57 5.53
CA ILE A 110 7.02 8.88 5.52
C ILE A 110 7.73 9.15 4.19
N ILE A 111 6.95 9.26 3.11
CA ILE A 111 7.40 9.65 1.77
C ILE A 111 7.09 11.13 1.60
N THR A 112 8.11 11.97 1.77
CA THR A 112 7.99 13.44 1.70
C THR A 112 8.32 13.97 0.31
N VAL A 113 9.01 13.19 -0.52
CA VAL A 113 9.29 13.56 -1.91
C VAL A 113 8.11 13.18 -2.81
N PRO A 114 7.85 13.94 -3.89
CA PRO A 114 6.81 13.60 -4.84
C PRO A 114 7.15 12.28 -5.56
N LEU A 115 6.20 11.35 -5.58
CA LEU A 115 6.29 10.06 -6.27
C LEU A 115 6.10 10.18 -7.79
N GLY A 116 5.41 11.22 -8.26
CA GLY A 116 5.23 11.55 -9.66
C GLY A 116 6.08 12.74 -10.10
N ASP A 117 6.08 13.00 -11.40
CA ASP A 117 6.68 14.20 -12.00
C ASP A 117 5.77 15.43 -11.75
N ALA A 118 5.60 15.79 -10.47
CA ALA A 118 4.91 17.03 -10.11
C ALA A 118 5.87 18.22 -10.27
N PRO A 119 5.41 19.37 -10.80
CA PRO A 119 6.24 20.56 -10.86
C PRO A 119 6.67 20.97 -9.45
N GLU A 120 7.97 21.30 -9.30
CA GLU A 120 8.68 21.59 -8.04
C GLU A 120 8.08 22.73 -7.19
N SER A 121 7.02 23.39 -7.67
CA SER A 121 6.43 24.61 -7.13
C SER A 121 5.30 24.40 -6.12
N THR A 122 4.94 23.16 -5.80
CA THR A 122 3.74 22.89 -5.02
C THR A 122 4.07 22.76 -3.53
N THR A 123 3.92 23.86 -2.79
CA THR A 123 4.05 23.97 -1.31
C THR A 123 2.94 23.22 -0.53
N VAL A 124 2.28 22.25 -1.16
CA VAL A 124 1.21 21.46 -0.53
C VAL A 124 1.84 20.31 0.25
N GLN A 125 1.24 19.97 1.39
CA GLN A 125 1.59 18.81 2.22
C GLN A 125 1.88 17.58 1.33
N SER A 126 3.10 17.04 1.43
CA SER A 126 3.63 15.96 0.59
C SER A 126 2.73 14.74 0.52
N SER A 127 2.11 14.36 1.65
CA SER A 127 1.18 13.23 1.74
C SER A 127 0.00 13.39 0.80
N LYS A 128 -0.66 14.56 0.73
CA LYS A 128 -1.83 14.76 -0.15
C LYS A 128 -1.48 14.58 -1.63
N VAL A 129 -0.32 15.11 -2.04
CA VAL A 129 0.17 14.98 -3.42
C VAL A 129 0.47 13.51 -3.75
N ASN A 130 1.13 12.81 -2.83
CA ASN A 130 1.49 11.40 -3.03
C ASN A 130 0.26 10.48 -3.00
N VAL A 131 -0.71 10.70 -2.10
CA VAL A 131 -1.99 9.99 -2.07
C VAL A 131 -2.72 10.17 -3.39
N GLN A 132 -2.85 11.41 -3.89
CA GLN A 132 -3.51 11.69 -5.16
C GLN A 132 -2.80 11.01 -6.34
N TYR A 133 -1.46 11.04 -6.37
CA TYR A 133 -0.69 10.39 -7.42
C TYR A 133 -0.84 8.87 -7.41
N VAL A 134 -0.79 8.25 -6.23
CA VAL A 134 -1.03 6.80 -6.07
C VAL A 134 -2.44 6.43 -6.51
N HIS A 135 -3.44 7.23 -6.11
CA HIS A 135 -4.84 7.04 -6.50
C HIS A 135 -5.02 7.06 -8.02
N GLN A 136 -4.49 8.09 -8.68
CA GLN A 136 -4.53 8.22 -10.13
C GLN A 136 -3.81 7.06 -10.84
N SER A 137 -2.60 6.73 -10.38
CA SER A 137 -1.79 5.67 -10.97
C SER A 137 -2.46 4.29 -10.86
N LEU A 138 -3.05 3.99 -9.70
CA LEU A 138 -3.79 2.74 -9.48
C LEU A 138 -5.09 2.70 -10.28
N SER A 139 -5.79 3.84 -10.39
CA SER A 139 -7.02 3.92 -11.19
C SER A 139 -6.73 3.59 -12.66
N GLN A 140 -5.66 4.15 -13.21
CA GLN A 140 -5.20 3.86 -14.58
C GLN A 140 -4.79 2.40 -14.74
N LEU A 141 -4.00 1.86 -13.80
CA LEU A 141 -3.56 0.47 -13.82
C LEU A 141 -4.75 -0.50 -13.80
N LEU A 142 -5.68 -0.32 -12.86
CA LEU A 142 -6.82 -1.21 -12.69
C LEU A 142 -7.77 -1.13 -13.88
N LYS A 143 -7.98 0.07 -14.46
CA LYS A 143 -8.80 0.21 -15.67
C LYS A 143 -8.17 -0.48 -16.88
N GLN A 144 -6.84 -0.42 -17.00
CA GLN A 144 -6.11 -1.10 -18.07
C GLN A 144 -6.19 -2.63 -17.94
N VAL A 145 -6.07 -3.16 -16.71
CA VAL A 145 -6.03 -4.60 -16.45
C VAL A 145 -7.44 -5.23 -16.42
N PHE A 146 -8.44 -4.49 -15.92
CA PHE A 146 -9.82 -4.94 -15.75
C PHE A 146 -10.78 -3.93 -16.39
N PRO A 147 -10.85 -3.87 -17.73
CA PRO A 147 -11.61 -2.85 -18.46
C PRO A 147 -13.13 -2.96 -18.25
N HIS A 148 -13.61 -4.10 -17.76
CA HIS A 148 -15.01 -4.35 -17.43
C HIS A 148 -15.46 -3.69 -16.12
N LEU A 149 -14.54 -3.23 -15.28
CA LEU A 149 -14.89 -2.53 -14.05
C LEU A 149 -15.33 -1.09 -14.34
N GLN A 150 -16.39 -0.66 -13.66
CA GLN A 150 -16.83 0.72 -13.68
C GLN A 150 -15.85 1.63 -12.93
N ASP A 151 -15.76 2.90 -13.33
CA ASP A 151 -14.83 3.85 -12.70
C ASP A 151 -15.17 4.08 -11.22
N THR A 152 -16.47 4.04 -10.87
CA THR A 152 -16.94 4.10 -9.48
C THR A 152 -16.42 2.92 -8.66
N GLN A 153 -16.50 1.68 -9.18
CA GLN A 153 -16.00 0.49 -8.50
C GLN A 153 -14.50 0.57 -8.22
N ILE A 154 -13.71 1.02 -9.21
CA ILE A 154 -12.27 1.22 -9.07
C ILE A 154 -11.97 2.27 -8.00
N ARG A 155 -12.69 3.40 -8.03
CA ARG A 155 -12.53 4.47 -7.04
C ARG A 155 -12.85 4.00 -5.62
N VAL A 156 -14.01 3.40 -5.40
CA VAL A 156 -14.44 2.87 -4.09
C VAL A 156 -13.43 1.86 -3.56
N PHE A 157 -12.91 0.98 -4.43
CA PHE A 157 -11.87 0.05 -4.05
C PHE A 157 -10.61 0.79 -3.54
N ILE A 158 -10.08 1.75 -4.30
CA ILE A 158 -8.87 2.49 -3.91
C ILE A 158 -9.09 3.32 -2.63
N ASP A 159 -10.24 3.98 -2.49
CA ASP A 159 -10.58 4.77 -1.30
C ASP A 159 -10.64 3.87 -0.04
N GLY A 160 -11.15 2.65 -0.18
CA GLY A 160 -11.14 1.65 0.89
C GLY A 160 -9.73 1.18 1.28
N LEU A 161 -8.78 1.07 0.33
CA LEU A 161 -7.40 0.70 0.65
C LEU A 161 -6.73 1.72 1.58
N PHE A 162 -6.98 3.01 1.39
CA PHE A 162 -6.49 4.04 2.32
C PHE A 162 -7.27 4.04 3.63
N SER A 163 -8.58 3.79 3.60
CA SER A 163 -9.42 3.86 4.80
C SER A 163 -9.18 2.70 5.78
N PHE A 164 -8.85 1.51 5.26
CA PHE A 164 -8.61 0.31 6.06
C PHE A 164 -7.13 0.00 6.33
N ASP A 165 -6.19 0.85 5.91
CA ASP A 165 -4.73 0.65 6.05
C ASP A 165 -4.21 0.42 7.50
N GLN A 166 -5.02 0.76 8.51
CA GLN A 166 -4.74 0.55 9.95
C GLN A 166 -5.42 -0.70 10.53
N ASP A 167 -6.32 -1.34 9.78
CA ASP A 167 -7.03 -2.57 10.17
C ASP A 167 -6.81 -3.65 9.11
N VAL A 168 -5.82 -4.51 9.33
CA VAL A 168 -5.44 -5.56 8.39
C VAL A 168 -6.58 -6.55 8.14
N ALA A 169 -7.46 -6.78 9.13
CA ALA A 169 -8.59 -7.68 8.95
C ALA A 169 -9.60 -7.07 7.98
N ALA A 170 -10.02 -5.82 8.22
CA ALA A 170 -10.92 -5.09 7.32
C ALA A 170 -10.33 -4.91 5.92
N PHE A 171 -9.04 -4.54 5.83
CA PHE A 171 -8.33 -4.40 4.56
C PHE A 171 -8.33 -5.71 3.76
N ARG A 172 -8.08 -6.84 4.43
CA ARG A 172 -8.06 -8.16 3.79
C ARG A 172 -9.44 -8.56 3.26
N GLU A 173 -10.50 -8.28 4.01
CA GLU A 173 -11.88 -8.53 3.54
C GLU A 173 -12.21 -7.63 2.34
N HIS A 174 -11.91 -6.33 2.41
CA HIS A 174 -12.08 -5.39 1.29
C HIS A 174 -11.36 -5.86 0.01
N VAL A 175 -10.11 -6.32 0.15
CA VAL A 175 -9.37 -6.93 -0.97
C VAL A 175 -10.06 -8.21 -1.47
N ARG A 176 -10.51 -9.09 -0.59
CA ARG A 176 -11.19 -10.34 -0.99
C ARG A 176 -12.44 -10.03 -1.81
N ASP A 177 -13.23 -9.05 -1.40
CA ASP A 177 -14.45 -8.65 -2.09
C ASP A 177 -14.14 -8.09 -3.48
N PHE A 178 -13.11 -7.24 -3.59
CA PHE A 178 -12.62 -6.81 -4.90
C PHE A 178 -12.15 -7.98 -5.77
N LEU A 179 -11.44 -8.96 -5.20
CA LEU A 179 -11.02 -10.16 -5.94
C LEU A 179 -12.19 -11.01 -6.43
N VAL A 180 -13.35 -10.97 -5.76
CA VAL A 180 -14.59 -11.58 -6.25
C VAL A 180 -15.18 -10.75 -7.39
N GLN A 181 -15.30 -9.43 -7.21
CA GLN A 181 -15.83 -8.50 -8.22
C GLN A 181 -15.07 -8.60 -9.55
N ILE A 182 -13.73 -8.64 -9.54
CA ILE A 182 -12.96 -8.75 -10.79
C ILE A 182 -13.11 -10.11 -11.49
N ARG A 183 -13.64 -11.14 -10.79
CA ARG A 183 -13.88 -12.49 -11.34
C ARG A 183 -15.28 -12.64 -11.90
N GLU A 184 -16.24 -11.89 -11.36
CA GLU A 184 -17.59 -11.81 -11.89
C GLU A 184 -17.55 -10.94 -13.15
N VAL A 185 -17.62 -11.57 -14.32
CA VAL A 185 -17.91 -10.85 -15.57
C VAL A 185 -19.37 -10.41 -15.44
N ALA A 186 -19.58 -9.23 -14.87
CA ALA A 186 -20.88 -8.79 -14.40
C ALA A 186 -21.90 -8.78 -15.56
N GLY A 187 -22.94 -9.61 -15.40
CA GLY A 187 -24.26 -9.25 -15.92
C GLY A 187 -24.74 -8.03 -15.14
N GLU A 188 -25.28 -7.06 -15.85
CA GLU A 188 -25.23 -5.62 -15.55
C GLU A 188 -25.93 -5.08 -14.28
N ASP A 189 -26.50 -5.88 -13.37
CA ASP A 189 -27.60 -5.33 -12.53
C ASP A 189 -27.54 -5.53 -10.99
N LEU A 190 -26.52 -6.19 -10.42
CA LEU A 190 -26.49 -6.47 -8.96
C LEU A 190 -25.34 -5.82 -8.19
N SER A 191 -24.31 -5.33 -8.86
CA SER A 191 -23.14 -4.74 -8.19
C SER A 191 -23.45 -3.36 -7.61
N ASP A 192 -24.36 -2.60 -8.22
CA ASP A 192 -24.70 -1.24 -7.79
C ASP A 192 -25.37 -1.19 -6.41
N LEU A 193 -26.13 -2.25 -6.05
CA LEU A 193 -26.85 -2.31 -4.78
C LEU A 193 -25.93 -2.27 -3.55
N TYR A 194 -24.73 -2.85 -3.65
CA TYR A 194 -23.77 -2.89 -2.55
C TYR A 194 -22.76 -1.73 -2.56
N LEU A 195 -22.75 -0.90 -3.61
CA LEU A 195 -21.81 0.23 -3.69
C LEU A 195 -22.09 1.28 -2.62
N GLU A 196 -23.35 1.66 -2.42
CA GLU A 196 -23.72 2.65 -1.39
C GLU A 196 -23.35 2.18 0.02
N GLU A 197 -23.58 0.89 0.33
CA GLU A 197 -23.20 0.30 1.62
C GLU A 197 -21.68 0.36 1.82
N ARG A 198 -20.89 0.05 0.78
CA ARG A 198 -19.44 0.12 0.84
C ARG A 198 -18.91 1.53 1.00
N GLU A 199 -19.47 2.50 0.29
CA GLU A 199 -19.10 3.90 0.46
C GLU A 199 -19.38 4.37 1.90
N ALA A 200 -20.50 3.95 2.48
CA ALA A 200 -20.83 4.25 3.88
C ALA A 200 -19.84 3.58 4.86
N GLU A 201 -19.48 2.31 4.66
CA GLU A 201 -18.46 1.61 5.47
C GLU A 201 -17.10 2.31 5.40
N ILE A 202 -16.65 2.69 4.20
CA ILE A 202 -15.39 3.39 3.97
C ILE A 202 -15.41 4.75 4.66
N ALA A 203 -16.48 5.52 4.50
CA ALA A 203 -16.64 6.82 5.16
C ALA A 203 -16.63 6.70 6.69
N GLN A 204 -17.28 5.67 7.24
CA GLN A 204 -17.25 5.39 8.68
C GLN A 204 -15.85 5.00 9.15
N ALA A 205 -15.14 4.14 8.41
CA ALA A 205 -13.78 3.74 8.72
C ALA A 205 -12.82 4.92 8.69
N GLN A 206 -12.93 5.78 7.68
CA GLN A 206 -12.15 7.01 7.57
C GLN A 206 -12.44 7.97 8.73
N ALA A 207 -13.71 8.16 9.09
CA ALA A 207 -14.08 8.99 10.24
C ALA A 207 -13.54 8.41 11.56
N ALA A 208 -13.61 7.09 11.77
CA ALA A 208 -13.05 6.43 12.94
C ALA A 208 -11.52 6.55 13.00
N LYS A 209 -10.85 6.45 11.85
CA LYS A 209 -9.41 6.63 11.70
C LYS A 209 -8.98 8.04 12.08
N LEU A 210 -9.67 9.07 11.55
CA LEU A 210 -9.41 10.46 11.89
C LEU A 210 -9.61 10.73 13.39
N ARG A 211 -10.67 10.16 14.00
CA ARG A 211 -10.90 10.26 15.45
C ARG A 211 -9.77 9.64 16.27
N ARG A 212 -9.30 8.44 15.89
CA ARG A 212 -8.17 7.78 16.57
C ARG A 212 -6.89 8.61 16.49
N GLN A 213 -6.62 9.23 15.34
CA GLN A 213 -5.47 10.11 15.15
C GLN A 213 -5.58 11.40 15.98
N ALA A 214 -6.78 11.96 16.12
CA ALA A 214 -7.03 13.14 16.96
C ALA A 214 -6.84 12.84 18.46
N CYS A 215 -7.19 11.64 18.93
CA CYS A 215 -7.01 11.25 20.33
C CYS A 215 -5.55 10.95 20.74
N VAL A 216 -4.56 11.06 19.85
CA VAL A 216 -3.14 10.85 20.20
C VAL A 216 -2.56 12.14 20.82
N PRO A 217 -2.15 12.13 22.11
CA PRO A 217 -1.61 13.32 22.77
C PRO A 217 -0.37 13.85 22.04
N GLY A 218 -0.43 15.11 21.60
CA GLY A 218 0.67 15.80 20.90
C GLY A 218 0.42 16.16 19.43
N ILE A 219 -0.69 15.72 18.82
CA ILE A 219 -1.10 16.12 17.45
C ILE A 219 -2.05 17.33 17.45
N LEU A 220 -2.89 17.48 18.48
CA LEU A 220 -3.76 18.64 18.67
C LEU A 220 -3.00 19.77 19.36
N GLY A 221 -3.13 20.99 18.84
CA GLY A 221 -2.62 22.18 19.53
C GLY A 221 -3.33 22.37 20.88
N PRO A 222 -2.72 23.05 21.87
CA PRO A 222 -3.29 23.24 23.21
C PRO A 222 -4.64 23.99 23.25
N HIS A 223 -5.16 24.43 22.11
CA HIS A 223 -6.47 25.07 21.96
C HIS A 223 -7.55 24.16 21.35
N GLU A 224 -7.21 22.93 20.98
CA GLU A 224 -8.15 21.97 20.36
C GLU A 224 -8.47 20.77 21.28
N VAL A 225 -7.88 20.76 22.47
CA VAL A 225 -8.01 19.67 23.46
C VAL A 225 -9.37 19.66 24.15
N ASP A 226 -10.12 20.78 24.14
CA ASP A 226 -11.44 20.92 24.76
C ASP A 226 -12.57 20.17 24.03
N MET A 227 -12.29 19.48 22.91
CA MET A 227 -13.30 18.72 22.16
C MET A 227 -13.28 17.20 22.43
N CYS A 228 -12.44 16.72 23.35
CA CYS A 228 -12.31 15.29 23.67
C CYS A 228 -12.85 14.88 25.06
N ASP A 229 -13.54 15.78 25.78
CA ASP A 229 -14.23 15.46 27.04
C ASP A 229 -15.72 15.15 26.83
#